data_AF-A0A349MRQ5-F1
#
_entry.id   AF-A0A349MRQ5-F1
#
_cell.length_a   1.000
_cell.length_b   1.000
_cell.length_c   1.000
_cell.angle_alpha   90.00
_cell.angle_beta   90.00
_cell.angle_gamma   90.00
#
_symmetry.space_group_name_H-M   'P 1'
#
loop_
_entity.id
_entity.type
_entity.pdbx_description
1 polymer ?
#
loop_
_entity_poly.entity_id
_entity_poly.type
_entity_poly.pdbx_seq_one_letter_code
_entity_poly.pdbx_strand_id
1 'polypeptide(L)'
;NGADFLGAFPNICRWEESVKEIGHGTPTDMTSEKALDIAKEAETNFKAQRAANDIDGLSIGDKVSITPKGNTGENGVQGSVHTLDSNRIGLLHENDRVGTICIHFPKIGYVVERI
;
A
#
# COMPACT_ATOMS: atom_id res chain seq x y z
N ASN A 1 12.79 18.42 25.44
CA ASN A 1 12.22 17.24 24.74
C ASN A 1 11.22 17.75 23.69
N GLY A 2 10.49 16.87 22.97
CA GLY A 2 9.54 17.32 21.94
C GLY A 2 8.40 18.21 22.48
N ALA A 3 7.88 17.89 23.68
CA ALA A 3 6.82 18.67 24.31
C ALA A 3 7.29 20.08 24.74
N ASP A 4 8.49 20.19 25.32
CA ASP A 4 9.06 21.49 25.71
C ASP A 4 9.28 22.40 24.49
N PHE A 5 9.70 21.82 23.36
CA PHE A 5 9.88 22.56 22.11
C PHE A 5 8.55 23.09 21.55
N LEU A 6 7.50 22.27 21.62
CA LEU A 6 6.17 22.66 21.16
C LEU A 6 5.46 23.63 22.10
N GLY A 7 5.85 23.69 23.38
CA GLY A 7 5.21 24.51 24.41
C GLY A 7 5.15 26.02 24.09
N ALA A 8 6.04 26.52 23.22
CA ALA A 8 6.00 27.91 22.74
C ALA A 8 4.87 28.18 21.72
N PHE A 9 4.19 27.14 21.21
CA PHE A 9 3.22 27.21 20.11
C PHE A 9 1.85 26.65 20.55
N PRO A 10 1.07 27.38 21.35
CA PRO A 10 -0.17 26.87 21.96
C PRO A 10 -1.22 26.39 20.94
N ASN A 11 -1.28 27.01 19.77
CA ASN A 11 -2.19 26.59 18.70
C ASN A 11 -1.78 25.26 18.06
N ILE A 12 -0.48 24.95 18.01
CA ILE A 12 0.02 23.66 17.52
C ILE A 12 -0.27 22.59 18.54
N CYS A 13 -0.02 22.83 19.84
CA CYS A 13 -0.36 21.88 20.90
C CYS A 13 -1.85 21.54 20.92
N ARG A 14 -2.72 22.56 20.78
CA ARG A 14 -4.17 22.32 20.69
C ARG A 14 -4.54 21.45 19.49
N TRP A 15 -3.92 21.70 18.33
CA TRP A 15 -4.17 20.91 17.13
C TRP A 15 -3.68 19.46 17.29
N GLU A 16 -2.49 19.26 17.86
CA GLU A 16 -1.95 17.92 18.17
C GLU A 16 -2.91 17.15 19.08
N GLU A 17 -3.44 17.80 20.12
CA GLU A 17 -4.43 17.19 21.02
C GLU A 17 -5.70 16.78 20.27
N SER A 18 -6.23 17.64 19.38
CA SER A 18 -7.38 17.27 18.54
C SER A 18 -7.10 16.08 17.61
N VAL A 19 -5.88 15.95 17.08
CA VAL A 19 -5.50 14.78 16.27
C VAL A 19 -5.39 13.54 17.15
N LYS A 20 -4.85 13.66 18.36
CA LYS A 20 -4.74 12.56 19.33
C LYS A 20 -6.11 12.04 19.77
N GLU A 21 -7.09 12.92 19.92
CA GLU A 21 -8.47 12.57 20.29
C GLU A 21 -9.19 11.70 19.25
N ILE A 22 -8.76 11.70 17.99
CA ILE A 22 -9.28 10.77 16.96
C ILE A 22 -9.07 9.32 17.41
N GLY A 23 -7.99 9.06 18.16
CA GLY A 23 -7.66 7.74 18.71
C GLY A 23 -7.25 6.72 17.64
N HIS A 24 -7.27 5.45 18.03
CA HIS A 24 -6.81 4.33 17.21
C HIS A 24 -7.92 3.32 16.85
N GLY A 25 -9.17 3.67 17.09
CA GLY A 25 -10.30 2.76 16.94
C GLY A 25 -10.32 1.64 17.99
N THR A 26 -10.93 0.50 17.65
CA THR A 26 -11.09 -0.67 18.53
C THR A 26 -10.52 -1.93 17.87
N PRO A 27 -9.18 -2.09 17.84
CA PRO A 27 -8.54 -3.25 17.21
C PRO A 27 -8.83 -4.54 18.00
N THR A 28 -8.81 -5.67 17.28
CA THR A 28 -8.80 -7.02 17.87
C THR A 28 -7.52 -7.72 17.44
N ASP A 29 -6.87 -8.41 18.37
CA ASP A 29 -5.58 -9.06 18.10
C ASP A 29 -5.72 -10.21 17.09
N MET A 30 -4.71 -10.35 16.22
CA MET A 30 -4.58 -11.43 15.25
C MET A 30 -3.11 -11.83 15.15
N THR A 31 -2.83 -13.14 15.14
CA THR A 31 -1.47 -13.63 14.93
C THR A 31 -1.06 -13.51 13.46
N SER A 32 0.25 -13.44 13.21
CA SER A 32 0.81 -13.44 11.85
C SER A 32 0.38 -14.67 11.05
N GLU A 33 0.36 -15.84 11.67
CA GLU A 33 -0.01 -17.10 11.01
C GLU A 33 -1.47 -17.05 10.57
N LYS A 34 -2.35 -16.54 11.44
CA LYS A 34 -3.77 -16.44 11.10
C LYS A 34 -4.02 -15.46 9.96
N ALA A 35 -3.27 -14.37 9.89
CA ALA A 35 -3.35 -13.43 8.77
C ALA A 35 -2.93 -14.07 7.44
N LEU A 36 -1.86 -14.87 7.44
CA LEU A 36 -1.41 -15.62 6.26
C LEU A 36 -2.41 -16.70 5.84
N ASP A 37 -3.00 -17.40 6.80
CA ASP A 37 -4.03 -18.41 6.52
C ASP A 37 -5.29 -17.76 5.92
N ILE A 38 -5.73 -16.61 6.44
CA ILE A 38 -6.83 -15.83 5.86
C ILE A 38 -6.50 -15.41 4.42
N ALA A 39 -5.28 -14.92 4.16
CA ALA A 39 -4.87 -14.52 2.81
C ALA A 39 -4.90 -15.71 1.83
N LYS A 40 -4.50 -16.91 2.29
CA LYS A 40 -4.53 -18.15 1.51
C LYS A 40 -5.94 -18.66 1.23
N GLU A 41 -6.84 -18.51 2.20
CA GLU A 41 -8.24 -18.94 2.10
C GLU A 41 -9.11 -17.95 1.29
N ALA A 42 -8.65 -16.71 1.13
CA ALA A 42 -9.35 -15.67 0.40
C ALA A 42 -8.94 -15.61 -1.08
N GLU A 43 -9.84 -15.08 -1.91
CA GLU A 43 -9.55 -14.76 -3.30
C GLU A 43 -9.75 -13.26 -3.56
N THR A 44 -8.95 -12.71 -4.48
CA THR A 44 -9.17 -11.35 -4.98
C THR A 44 -10.50 -11.31 -5.74
N ASN A 45 -11.54 -10.72 -5.14
CA ASN A 45 -12.92 -10.82 -5.61
C ASN A 45 -13.41 -9.64 -6.47
N PHE A 46 -12.55 -8.66 -6.75
CA PHE A 46 -12.87 -7.53 -7.61
C PHE A 46 -12.27 -7.70 -9.01
N LYS A 47 -12.96 -7.16 -10.01
CA LYS A 47 -12.54 -7.25 -11.42
C LYS A 47 -11.31 -6.39 -11.70
N ALA A 48 -10.52 -6.83 -12.66
CA ALA A 48 -9.45 -6.00 -13.20
C ALA A 48 -10.04 -4.68 -13.73
N GLN A 49 -9.40 -3.56 -13.40
CA GLN A 49 -9.94 -2.23 -13.68
C GLN A 49 -8.83 -1.23 -14.00
N ARG A 50 -9.08 -0.40 -15.02
CA ARG A 50 -8.24 0.76 -15.35
C ARG A 50 -9.11 2.01 -15.38
N ALA A 51 -8.72 3.02 -14.61
CA ALA A 51 -9.40 4.30 -14.60
C ALA A 51 -9.16 5.03 -15.94
N ALA A 52 -10.17 5.70 -16.48
CA ALA A 52 -10.08 6.37 -17.77
C ALA A 52 -9.08 7.54 -17.79
N ASN A 53 -8.77 8.11 -16.62
CA ASN A 53 -7.80 9.19 -16.44
C ASN A 53 -6.37 8.68 -16.19
N ASP A 54 -6.14 7.37 -16.25
CA ASP A 54 -4.81 6.80 -16.14
C ASP A 54 -4.05 6.96 -17.46
N ILE A 55 -3.15 7.95 -17.51
CA ILE A 55 -2.36 8.31 -18.69
C ILE A 55 -1.08 7.44 -18.79
N ASP A 56 -0.83 6.59 -17.81
CA ASP A 56 0.32 5.70 -17.83
C ASP A 56 0.20 4.72 -19.01
N GLY A 57 1.33 4.50 -19.69
CA GLY A 57 1.41 3.61 -20.85
C GLY A 57 1.28 2.12 -20.51
N LEU A 58 0.92 1.78 -19.26
CA LEU A 58 0.72 0.43 -18.76
C LEU A 58 -0.70 -0.07 -19.07
N SER A 59 -0.81 -1.37 -19.28
CA SER A 59 -2.08 -2.06 -19.49
C SER A 59 -2.34 -3.09 -18.40
N ILE A 60 -3.61 -3.43 -18.19
CA ILE A 60 -3.98 -4.60 -17.40
C ILE A 60 -3.30 -5.84 -18.00
N GLY A 61 -2.68 -6.65 -17.15
CA GLY A 61 -1.94 -7.85 -17.53
C GLY A 61 -0.45 -7.62 -17.82
N ASP A 62 0.02 -6.38 -17.94
CA ASP A 62 1.45 -6.11 -18.08
C ASP A 62 2.20 -6.69 -16.88
N LYS A 63 3.33 -7.37 -17.14
CA LYS A 63 4.24 -7.81 -16.08
C LYS A 63 5.16 -6.66 -15.70
N VAL A 64 5.21 -6.36 -14.41
CA VAL A 64 6.02 -5.27 -13.88
C VAL A 64 6.70 -5.66 -12.58
N SER A 65 7.75 -4.91 -12.25
CA SER A 65 8.41 -4.87 -10.95
C SER A 65 8.19 -3.49 -10.33
N ILE A 66 7.82 -3.44 -9.05
CA ILE A 66 7.64 -2.19 -8.29
C ILE A 66 8.66 -2.12 -7.17
N THR A 67 9.39 -1.01 -7.11
CA THR A 67 10.37 -0.72 -6.04
C THR A 67 10.11 0.65 -5.42
N PRO A 68 10.40 0.86 -4.11
CA PRO A 68 10.40 2.19 -3.55
C PRO A 68 11.41 3.10 -4.26
N LYS A 69 11.03 4.35 -4.51
CA LYS A 69 11.89 5.35 -5.13
C LYS A 69 12.99 5.75 -4.13
N GLY A 70 14.21 5.31 -4.39
CA GLY A 70 15.38 5.56 -3.56
C GLY A 70 16.27 4.33 -3.48
N ASN A 71 17.41 4.44 -2.84
CA ASN A 71 18.31 3.29 -2.67
C ASN A 71 17.98 2.58 -1.35
N THR A 72 16.92 1.75 -1.37
CA THR A 72 16.47 0.99 -0.19
C THR A 72 17.14 -0.38 -0.07
N GLY A 73 17.76 -0.87 -1.15
CA GLY A 73 18.36 -2.21 -1.20
C GLY A 73 17.33 -3.34 -1.28
N GLU A 74 16.04 -3.01 -1.44
CA GLU A 74 14.96 -3.99 -1.53
C GLU A 74 14.79 -4.53 -2.94
N ASN A 75 14.50 -5.83 -3.03
CA ASN A 75 14.10 -6.44 -4.29
C ASN A 75 12.68 -5.98 -4.66
N GLY A 76 12.46 -5.69 -5.93
CA GLY A 76 11.16 -5.25 -6.42
C GLY A 76 10.08 -6.33 -6.29
N VAL A 77 8.86 -5.88 -6.00
CA VAL A 77 7.68 -6.74 -5.99
C VAL A 77 7.23 -6.93 -7.43
N GLN A 78 7.30 -8.16 -7.91
CA GLN A 78 6.91 -8.52 -9.27
C GLN A 78 5.48 -9.05 -9.32
N GLY A 79 4.77 -8.73 -10.39
CA GLY A 79 3.42 -9.24 -10.63
C GLY A 79 2.81 -8.72 -11.91
N SER A 80 1.57 -9.15 -12.16
CA SER A 80 0.78 -8.71 -13.31
C SER A 80 -0.16 -7.57 -12.89
N VAL A 81 -0.21 -6.50 -13.68
CA VAL A 81 -1.07 -5.35 -13.38
C VAL A 81 -2.55 -5.76 -13.40
N HIS A 82 -3.25 -5.53 -12.29
CA HIS A 82 -4.67 -5.87 -12.10
C HIS A 82 -5.55 -4.65 -11.89
N THR A 83 -5.02 -3.62 -11.23
CA THR A 83 -5.69 -2.32 -11.11
C THR A 83 -4.77 -1.18 -11.46
N LEU A 84 -5.30 -0.20 -12.19
CA LEU A 84 -4.64 1.06 -12.47
C LEU A 84 -5.59 2.22 -12.22
N ASP A 85 -5.19 3.16 -11.39
CA ASP A 85 -5.81 4.48 -11.29
C ASP A 85 -4.74 5.58 -11.32
N SER A 86 -5.15 6.85 -11.27
CA SER A 86 -4.20 7.98 -11.37
C SER A 86 -3.15 8.02 -10.24
N ASN A 87 -3.43 7.39 -9.10
CA ASN A 87 -2.62 7.46 -7.88
C ASN A 87 -2.11 6.10 -7.39
N ARG A 88 -2.69 4.99 -7.83
CA ARG A 88 -2.41 3.64 -7.33
C ARG A 88 -2.31 2.62 -8.45
N ILE A 89 -1.56 1.56 -8.15
CA ILE A 89 -1.42 0.37 -8.98
C ILE A 89 -1.59 -0.87 -8.10
N GLY A 90 -2.25 -1.89 -8.62
CA GLY A 90 -2.44 -3.17 -7.94
C GLY A 90 -1.86 -4.29 -8.79
N LEU A 91 -1.01 -5.14 -8.19
CA LEU A 91 -0.39 -6.28 -8.87
C LEU A 91 -0.94 -7.59 -8.33
N LEU A 92 -1.32 -8.51 -9.22
CA LEU A 92 -1.45 -9.91 -8.86
C LEU A 92 -0.04 -10.51 -8.72
N HIS A 93 0.26 -10.93 -7.50
CA HIS A 93 1.54 -11.52 -7.09
C HIS A 93 1.30 -12.95 -6.63
N GLU A 94 2.10 -13.88 -7.13
CA GLU A 94 2.09 -15.28 -6.69
C GLU A 94 3.09 -15.49 -5.56
N ASN A 95 2.65 -16.15 -4.50
CA ASN A 95 3.47 -16.45 -3.34
C ASN A 95 3.21 -17.87 -2.82
N ASP A 96 4.27 -18.62 -2.51
CA ASP A 96 4.17 -20.02 -2.09
C ASP A 96 3.37 -20.22 -0.80
N ARG A 97 3.35 -19.23 0.11
CA ARG A 97 2.67 -19.35 1.40
C ARG A 97 1.19 -19.00 1.31
N VAL A 98 0.85 -17.94 0.57
CA VAL A 98 -0.49 -17.33 0.58
C VAL A 98 -1.23 -17.44 -0.75
N GLY A 99 -0.64 -18.08 -1.76
CA GLY A 99 -1.23 -18.15 -3.10
C GLY A 99 -1.17 -16.81 -3.83
N THR A 100 -2.21 -16.51 -4.60
CA THR A 100 -2.27 -15.29 -5.42
C THR A 100 -2.95 -14.16 -4.67
N ILE A 101 -2.22 -13.07 -4.42
CA ILE A 101 -2.71 -11.88 -3.72
C ILE A 101 -2.61 -10.64 -4.61
N CYS A 102 -3.51 -9.67 -4.39
CA CYS A 102 -3.40 -8.35 -5.00
C CYS A 102 -2.69 -7.37 -4.06
N ILE A 103 -1.48 -6.93 -4.42
CA ILE A 103 -0.69 -5.98 -3.64
C ILE A 103 -0.88 -4.59 -4.24
N HIS A 104 -1.28 -3.62 -3.41
CA HIS A 104 -1.57 -2.26 -3.82
C HIS A 104 -0.46 -1.29 -3.42
N PHE A 105 -0.03 -0.47 -4.37
CA PHE A 105 0.98 0.56 -4.18
C PHE A 105 0.44 1.94 -4.55
N PRO A 106 0.79 3.00 -3.81
CA PRO A 106 0.71 4.34 -4.37
C PRO A 106 1.76 4.48 -5.48
N LYS A 107 1.45 5.24 -6.53
CA LYS A 107 2.42 5.54 -7.60
C LYS A 107 3.49 6.52 -7.13
N ILE A 108 3.10 7.47 -6.28
CA ILE A 108 4.04 8.43 -5.69
C ILE A 108 4.97 7.70 -4.73
N GLY A 109 6.28 7.89 -4.91
CA GLY A 109 7.30 7.28 -4.07
C GLY A 109 7.72 5.88 -4.51
N TYR A 110 7.24 5.40 -5.66
CA TYR A 110 7.61 4.11 -6.24
C TYR A 110 8.04 4.25 -7.70
N VAL A 111 8.85 3.31 -8.16
CA VAL A 111 9.26 3.15 -9.55
C VAL A 111 8.63 1.86 -10.08
N VAL A 112 8.01 1.95 -11.26
CA VAL A 112 7.37 0.82 -11.94
C VAL A 112 8.14 0.53 -13.22
N GLU A 113 8.63 -0.70 -13.35
CA GLU A 113 9.42 -1.14 -14.50
C GLU A 113 8.77 -2.36 -15.14
N ARG A 114 8.68 -2.39 -16.47
CA ARG A 114 8.22 -3.59 -17.20
C ARG A 114 9.29 -4.66 -17.17
N ILE A 115 8.86 -5.92 -17.06
CA ILE A 115 9.72 -7.11 -17.06
C ILE A 115 9.30 -8.12 -18.13
#